data_AF-A0A349NJI8-F1
#
_entry.id   AF-A0A349NJI8-F1
#
_cell.length_a   1.000
_cell.length_b   1.000
_cell.length_c   1.000
_cell.angle_alpha   90.00
_cell.angle_beta   90.00
_cell.angle_gamma   90.00
#
_symmetry.space_group_name_H-M   'P 1'
#
loop_
_entity.id
_entity.type
_entity.pdbx_description
1 polymer ?
#
loop_
_entity_poly.entity_id
_entity_poly.type
_entity_poly.pdbx_seq_one_letter_code
_entity_poly.pdbx_strand_id
1 'polypeptide(L)'
;YYISKFRPAGSTVRVYPYQDDVHIYIYRATQYHMMLAEALNHLQRFKAMNAVLNSGVKTADYSDTDPEWEGFTKNWTSSADWGTRKYPSMGIRGALGLNARPVKTSVIELGKDSTIRYNDEAILDETMLEFACEGKVYPAMNRMAMRYNDLSIVADRVCPKYEGTGKESSVRSKIMAGGNWVPYTLDIDKW
;
A
#
# COMPACT_ATOMS: atom_id res chain seq x y z
N TYR A 1 -27.80 -18.03 -24.15
CA TYR A 1 -27.75 -16.79 -23.37
C TYR A 1 -26.46 -16.80 -22.57
N TYR A 2 -25.56 -15.85 -22.77
CA TYR A 2 -24.27 -15.76 -22.07
C TYR A 2 -24.34 -14.58 -21.09
N ILE A 3 -24.12 -14.83 -19.81
CA ILE A 3 -24.14 -13.82 -18.76
C ILE A 3 -22.68 -13.48 -18.44
N SER A 4 -22.16 -12.39 -19.03
CA SER A 4 -20.87 -11.81 -18.64
C SER A 4 -21.06 -10.93 -17.41
N LYS A 5 -20.31 -11.19 -16.34
CA LYS A 5 -20.51 -10.56 -15.03
C LYS A 5 -20.01 -9.11 -14.95
N PHE A 6 -18.96 -8.76 -15.70
CA PHE A 6 -18.38 -7.41 -15.73
C PHE A 6 -17.74 -7.12 -17.09
N ARG A 7 -18.38 -6.28 -17.91
CA ARG A 7 -17.77 -5.74 -19.13
C ARG A 7 -17.61 -4.24 -19.04
N PRO A 8 -16.50 -3.67 -19.53
CA PRO A 8 -16.43 -2.25 -19.82
C PRO A 8 -17.51 -1.90 -20.86
N ALA A 9 -18.24 -0.81 -20.61
CA ALA A 9 -19.22 -0.31 -21.58
C ALA A 9 -18.52 -0.02 -22.92
N GLY A 10 -19.01 -0.63 -24.01
CA GLY A 10 -18.50 -0.42 -25.37
C GLY A 10 -17.42 -1.39 -25.88
N SER A 11 -17.01 -2.41 -25.11
CA SER A 11 -16.07 -3.42 -25.62
C SER A 11 -16.76 -4.53 -26.42
N THR A 12 -16.15 -4.95 -27.54
CA THR A 12 -16.56 -6.14 -28.29
C THR A 12 -16.38 -7.41 -27.46
N VAL A 13 -17.19 -8.42 -27.77
CA VAL A 13 -17.07 -9.75 -27.15
C VAL A 13 -15.71 -10.34 -27.46
N ARG A 14 -14.96 -10.71 -26.41
CA ARG A 14 -13.71 -11.45 -26.57
C ARG A 14 -14.01 -12.94 -26.84
N VAL A 15 -13.12 -13.59 -27.57
CA VAL A 15 -13.32 -14.96 -28.08
C VAL A 15 -13.48 -15.97 -26.94
N TYR A 16 -12.80 -15.76 -25.82
CA TYR A 16 -12.82 -16.69 -24.70
C TYR A 16 -13.35 -16.05 -23.41
N PRO A 17 -14.20 -16.76 -22.64
CA PRO A 17 -14.80 -16.26 -21.39
C PRO A 17 -13.81 -15.72 -20.35
N TYR A 18 -12.65 -16.38 -20.19
CA TYR A 18 -11.62 -15.98 -19.23
C TYR A 18 -11.06 -14.57 -19.48
N GLN A 19 -11.22 -14.04 -20.70
CA GLN A 19 -10.73 -12.71 -21.05
C GLN A 19 -11.67 -11.60 -20.58
N ASP A 20 -12.91 -11.95 -20.24
CA ASP A 20 -13.95 -11.08 -19.70
C ASP A 20 -14.18 -11.35 -18.19
N ASP A 21 -13.55 -12.39 -17.63
CA ASP A 21 -13.67 -12.74 -16.21
C ASP A 21 -12.78 -11.87 -15.32
N VAL A 22 -13.25 -11.67 -14.08
CA VAL A 22 -12.50 -10.95 -13.05
C VAL A 22 -11.33 -11.80 -12.59
N HIS A 23 -10.14 -11.21 -12.60
CA HIS A 23 -8.94 -11.87 -12.13
C HIS A 23 -8.90 -11.85 -10.60
N ILE A 24 -8.63 -13.00 -9.98
CA ILE A 24 -8.32 -13.09 -8.55
C ILE A 24 -6.81 -12.93 -8.40
N TYR A 25 -6.38 -11.76 -7.93
CA TYR A 25 -4.96 -11.46 -7.80
C TYR A 25 -4.35 -12.03 -6.52
N ILE A 26 -3.58 -13.11 -6.65
CA ILE A 26 -2.80 -13.65 -5.53
C ILE A 26 -1.65 -12.72 -5.12
N TYR A 27 -1.02 -12.05 -6.09
CA TYR A 27 0.07 -11.10 -5.87
C TYR A 27 0.17 -10.16 -7.09
N ARG A 28 0.41 -8.86 -6.86
CA ARG A 28 0.57 -7.86 -7.93
C ARG A 28 1.88 -7.11 -7.76
N ALA A 29 2.41 -6.57 -8.86
CA ALA A 29 3.58 -5.71 -8.83
C ALA A 29 3.42 -4.55 -7.84
N THR A 30 2.24 -3.91 -7.74
CA THR A 30 2.02 -2.84 -6.76
C THR A 30 2.20 -3.30 -5.32
N GLN A 31 1.84 -4.56 -5.00
CA GLN A 31 2.00 -5.11 -3.66
C GLN A 31 3.47 -5.27 -3.27
N TYR A 32 4.32 -5.66 -4.22
CA TYR A 32 5.77 -5.64 -4.04
C TYR A 32 6.29 -4.23 -3.77
N HIS A 33 5.82 -3.23 -4.55
CA HIS A 33 6.28 -1.85 -4.39
C HIS A 33 5.80 -1.21 -3.07
N MET A 34 4.61 -1.56 -2.57
CA MET A 34 4.18 -1.14 -1.23
C MET A 34 5.08 -1.71 -0.13
N MET A 35 5.45 -2.98 -0.23
CA MET A 35 6.39 -3.59 0.71
C MET A 35 7.80 -3.01 0.59
N LEU A 36 8.24 -2.67 -0.62
CA LEU A 36 9.50 -1.95 -0.85
C LEU A 36 9.47 -0.57 -0.20
N ALA A 37 8.37 0.19 -0.36
CA ALA A 37 8.21 1.50 0.26
C ALA A 37 8.28 1.40 1.79
N GLU A 38 7.60 0.42 2.39
CA GLU A 38 7.67 0.18 3.84
C GLU A 38 9.09 -0.22 4.29
N ALA A 39 9.77 -1.09 3.55
CA ALA A 39 11.14 -1.49 3.87
C ALA A 39 12.09 -0.28 3.84
N LEU A 40 11.99 0.56 2.81
CA LEU A 40 12.78 1.79 2.69
C LEU A 40 12.49 2.76 3.85
N ASN A 41 11.23 2.88 4.25
CA ASN A 41 10.84 3.68 5.40
C ASN A 41 11.54 3.22 6.69
N HIS A 42 11.52 1.92 6.98
CA HIS A 42 12.20 1.36 8.16
C HIS A 42 13.73 1.42 8.08
N LEU A 43 14.30 1.41 6.86
CA LEU A 43 15.72 1.67 6.63
C LEU A 43 16.09 3.16 6.70
N GLN A 44 15.12 4.04 6.98
CA GLN A 44 15.28 5.50 7.03
C GLN A 44 15.68 6.13 5.68
N ARG A 45 15.38 5.43 4.59
CA ARG A 45 15.59 5.88 3.20
C ARG A 45 14.33 6.55 2.68
N PHE A 46 14.03 7.70 3.27
CA PHE A 46 12.73 8.35 3.12
C PHE A 46 12.51 9.03 1.75
N LYS A 47 13.56 9.49 1.08
CA LYS A 47 13.46 10.05 -0.27
C LYS A 47 13.20 8.94 -1.29
N ALA A 48 13.87 7.80 -1.16
CA ALA A 48 13.65 6.62 -1.98
C ALA A 48 12.25 6.03 -1.76
N MET A 49 11.80 5.95 -0.50
CA MET A 49 10.41 5.58 -0.18
C MET A 49 9.42 6.53 -0.86
N ASN A 50 9.60 7.85 -0.71
CA ASN A 50 8.75 8.86 -1.33
C ASN A 50 8.75 8.73 -2.87
N ALA A 51 9.89 8.45 -3.48
CA ALA A 51 10.00 8.21 -4.92
C ALA A 51 9.17 6.97 -5.34
N VAL A 52 9.29 5.84 -4.63
CA VAL A 52 8.52 4.62 -4.93
C VAL A 52 7.00 4.87 -4.78
N LEU A 53 6.59 5.57 -3.73
CA LEU A 53 5.17 5.82 -3.46
C LEU A 53 4.55 6.87 -4.40
N ASN A 54 5.24 7.99 -4.60
CA ASN A 54 4.64 9.20 -5.18
C ASN A 54 5.05 9.47 -6.63
N SER A 55 6.31 9.81 -6.89
CA SER A 55 6.71 10.49 -8.13
C SER A 55 7.72 9.76 -9.00
N GLY A 56 8.16 8.58 -8.56
CA GLY A 56 9.28 7.86 -9.17
C GLY A 56 10.63 8.48 -8.81
N VAL A 57 11.70 7.77 -9.20
CA VAL A 57 13.08 8.20 -8.97
C VAL A 57 13.47 9.21 -10.04
N LYS A 58 13.69 10.47 -9.65
CA LYS A 58 14.08 11.52 -10.60
C LYS A 58 15.59 11.47 -10.83
N THR A 59 16.00 11.79 -12.05
CA THR A 59 17.41 11.84 -12.45
C THR A 59 18.23 12.81 -11.57
N ALA A 60 17.63 13.91 -11.13
CA ALA A 60 18.29 14.90 -10.27
C ALA A 60 18.42 14.46 -8.80
N ASP A 61 17.58 13.51 -8.37
CA ASP A 61 17.57 13.05 -6.98
C ASP A 61 18.47 11.82 -6.77
N TYR A 62 18.69 11.02 -7.82
CA TYR A 62 19.47 9.78 -7.78
C TYR A 62 20.98 10.04 -7.81
N SER A 63 21.70 9.32 -6.94
CA SER A 63 23.16 9.20 -6.96
C SER A 63 23.55 7.77 -6.59
N ASP A 64 24.51 7.17 -7.31
CA ASP A 64 25.02 5.83 -7.04
C ASP A 64 25.91 5.76 -5.78
N THR A 65 26.42 6.90 -5.31
CA THR A 65 27.23 7.00 -4.09
C THR A 65 26.43 7.33 -2.84
N ASP A 66 25.15 7.69 -2.97
CA ASP A 66 24.30 8.07 -1.83
C ASP A 66 23.61 6.81 -1.25
N PRO A 67 23.83 6.49 0.04
CA PRO A 67 23.18 5.36 0.71
C PRO A 67 21.65 5.38 0.63
N GLU A 68 21.04 6.55 0.44
CA GLU A 68 19.60 6.70 0.17
C GLU A 68 19.15 5.86 -1.03
N TRP A 69 20.02 5.62 -2.01
CA TRP A 69 19.71 4.94 -3.27
C TRP A 69 20.38 3.57 -3.43
N GLU A 70 20.97 3.01 -2.37
CA GLU A 70 21.57 1.67 -2.41
C GLU A 70 20.59 0.62 -2.98
N GLY A 71 21.02 -0.14 -3.99
CA GLY A 71 20.19 -1.14 -4.69
C GLY A 71 19.27 -0.56 -5.79
N PHE A 72 19.12 0.76 -5.89
CA PHE A 72 18.58 1.40 -7.09
C PHE A 72 19.69 1.56 -8.12
N THR A 73 19.28 1.67 -9.39
CA THR A 73 20.20 1.99 -10.49
C THR A 73 19.64 3.16 -11.26
N LYS A 74 20.49 3.78 -12.08
CA LYS A 74 20.11 4.83 -13.03
C LYS A 74 18.90 4.45 -13.90
N ASN A 75 18.69 3.15 -14.12
CA ASN A 75 17.56 2.59 -14.89
C ASN A 75 16.18 2.81 -14.25
N TRP A 76 16.13 3.21 -12.98
CA TRP A 76 14.89 3.64 -12.31
C TRP A 76 14.48 5.06 -12.69
N THR A 77 15.38 5.85 -13.29
CA THR A 77 15.15 7.23 -13.72
C THR A 77 14.64 7.32 -15.16
N SER A 78 14.40 8.54 -15.65
CA SER A 78 14.11 8.78 -17.07
C SER A 78 15.33 8.69 -18.00
N SER A 79 16.54 8.74 -17.43
CA SER A 79 17.81 8.70 -18.16
C SER A 79 18.53 7.37 -17.90
N ALA A 80 17.94 6.28 -18.39
CA ALA A 80 18.48 4.94 -18.21
C ALA A 80 19.79 4.74 -19.02
N ASP A 81 20.56 3.69 -18.71
CA ASP A 81 21.86 3.44 -19.38
C ASP A 81 21.72 3.18 -20.89
N TRP A 82 20.55 2.70 -21.29
CA TRP A 82 20.16 2.39 -22.67
C TRP A 82 19.37 3.53 -23.34
N GLY A 83 19.36 4.72 -22.73
CA GLY A 83 18.77 5.94 -23.28
C GLY A 83 17.52 6.43 -22.55
N THR A 84 16.86 7.43 -23.13
CA THR A 84 15.67 8.05 -22.55
C THR A 84 14.47 7.11 -22.62
N ARG A 85 13.83 6.87 -21.47
CA ARG A 85 12.62 6.02 -21.41
C ARG A 85 11.38 6.81 -21.80
N LYS A 86 10.57 6.24 -22.69
CA LYS A 86 9.21 6.74 -22.99
C LYS A 86 8.29 6.70 -21.77
N TYR A 87 8.47 5.70 -20.91
CA TYR A 87 7.73 5.51 -19.66
C TYR A 87 8.73 5.36 -18.51
N PRO A 88 9.18 6.48 -17.90
CA PRO A 88 10.06 6.42 -16.73
C PRO A 88 9.30 5.86 -15.52
N SER A 89 10.01 5.48 -14.45
CA SER A 89 9.34 5.12 -13.20
C SER A 89 8.60 6.36 -12.68
N MET A 90 7.29 6.25 -12.44
CA MET A 90 6.45 7.36 -11.98
C MET A 90 6.01 7.23 -10.53
N GLY A 91 6.45 6.17 -9.83
CA GLY A 91 5.92 5.80 -8.52
C GLY A 91 4.47 5.30 -8.62
N ILE A 92 3.94 4.76 -7.54
CA ILE A 92 2.59 4.17 -7.53
C ILE A 92 1.53 5.22 -7.85
N ARG A 93 1.55 6.36 -7.14
CA ARG A 93 0.55 7.43 -7.34
C ARG A 93 0.76 8.18 -8.65
N GLY A 94 2.00 8.44 -9.05
CA GLY A 94 2.30 9.14 -10.30
C GLY A 94 1.93 8.31 -11.53
N ALA A 95 1.99 6.97 -11.48
CA ALA A 95 1.48 6.12 -12.55
C ALA A 95 -0.04 6.28 -12.79
N LEU A 96 -0.77 6.72 -11.76
CA LEU A 96 -2.21 7.02 -11.82
C LEU A 96 -2.50 8.52 -12.03
N GLY A 97 -1.47 9.37 -12.16
CA GLY A 97 -1.63 10.82 -12.27
C GLY A 97 -2.19 11.48 -11.00
N LEU A 98 -2.05 10.84 -9.84
CA LEU A 98 -2.58 11.35 -8.57
C LEU A 98 -1.59 12.31 -7.90
N ASN A 99 -2.12 13.26 -7.13
CA ASN A 99 -1.30 14.12 -6.27
C ASN A 99 -0.48 13.29 -5.29
N ALA A 100 0.74 13.75 -4.99
CA ALA A 100 1.62 13.10 -4.02
C ALA A 100 0.93 13.00 -2.65
N ARG A 101 0.99 11.82 -2.04
CA ARG A 101 0.57 11.60 -0.66
C ARG A 101 1.59 12.24 0.29
N PRO A 102 1.13 12.98 1.32
CA PRO A 102 2.02 13.55 2.32
C PRO A 102 2.84 12.46 3.01
N VAL A 103 4.16 12.63 2.98
CA VAL A 103 5.16 11.80 3.66
C VAL A 103 6.28 12.69 4.16
N LYS A 104 7.04 12.22 5.14
CA LYS A 104 8.24 12.89 5.64
C LYS A 104 9.48 12.30 4.98
N THR A 105 10.35 13.17 4.48
CA THR A 105 11.63 12.80 3.85
C THR A 105 12.84 13.03 4.75
N SER A 106 12.61 13.38 6.02
CA SER A 106 13.63 13.65 7.03
C SER A 106 13.04 13.47 8.43
N VAL A 107 13.90 13.14 9.40
CA VAL A 107 13.53 12.97 10.81
C VAL A 107 13.49 14.28 11.59
N ILE A 108 13.88 15.41 10.99
CA ILE A 108 14.05 16.69 11.69
C ILE A 108 12.76 17.16 12.36
N GLU A 109 11.61 16.96 11.71
CA GLU A 109 10.33 17.48 12.20
C GLU A 109 9.72 16.64 13.33
N LEU A 110 9.79 15.31 13.23
CA LEU A 110 9.05 14.40 14.12
C LEU A 110 9.95 13.51 14.99
N GLY A 111 11.26 13.46 14.72
CA GLY A 111 12.15 12.41 15.21
C GLY A 111 12.00 11.10 14.44
N LYS A 112 12.94 10.17 14.65
CA LYS A 112 13.06 8.93 13.86
C LYS A 112 11.81 8.07 13.90
N ASP A 113 11.38 7.65 15.09
CA ASP A 113 10.31 6.65 15.23
C ASP A 113 8.95 7.19 14.77
N SER A 114 8.66 8.45 15.08
CA SER A 114 7.45 9.15 14.63
C SER A 114 7.43 9.37 13.12
N THR A 115 8.58 9.64 12.50
CA THR A 115 8.71 9.77 11.03
C THR A 115 8.38 8.44 10.35
N ILE A 116 8.95 7.34 10.86
CA ILE A 116 8.67 6.00 10.37
C ILE A 116 7.17 5.71 10.50
N ARG A 117 6.58 5.92 11.69
CA ARG A 117 5.14 5.68 11.91
C ARG A 117 4.25 6.51 11.00
N TYR A 118 4.53 7.81 10.86
CA TYR A 118 3.75 8.70 9.98
C TYR A 118 3.72 8.18 8.53
N ASN A 119 4.89 7.78 8.02
CA ASN A 119 5.01 7.26 6.66
C ASN A 119 4.38 5.87 6.51
N ASP A 120 4.49 5.00 7.52
CA ASP A 120 3.86 3.68 7.51
C ASP A 120 2.33 3.76 7.47
N GLU A 121 1.74 4.68 8.24
CA GLU A 121 0.30 4.93 8.19
C GLU A 121 -0.13 5.53 6.83
N ALA A 122 0.71 6.36 6.21
CA ALA A 122 0.47 6.86 4.86
C ALA A 122 0.53 5.75 3.79
N ILE A 123 1.48 4.80 3.92
CA ILE A 123 1.59 3.62 3.04
C ILE A 123 0.39 2.69 3.25
N LEU A 124 -0.07 2.53 4.49
CA LEU A 124 -1.26 1.75 4.81
C LEU A 124 -2.51 2.34 4.15
N ASP A 125 -2.68 3.66 4.22
CA ASP A 125 -3.81 4.33 3.55
C ASP A 125 -3.78 4.15 2.04
N GLU A 126 -2.59 4.16 1.43
CA GLU A 126 -2.47 3.87 -0.01
C GLU A 126 -2.79 2.41 -0.32
N THR A 127 -2.33 1.49 0.54
CA THR A 127 -2.62 0.05 0.45
C THR A 127 -4.13 -0.21 0.52
N MET A 128 -4.88 0.53 1.33
CA MET A 128 -6.34 0.44 1.40
C MET A 128 -7.02 0.82 0.08
N LEU A 129 -6.52 1.85 -0.59
CA LEU A 129 -7.06 2.31 -1.87
C LEU A 129 -6.72 1.34 -3.01
N GLU A 130 -5.47 0.87 -3.06
CA GLU A 130 -4.97 0.03 -4.15
C GLU A 130 -5.56 -1.39 -4.12
N PHE A 131 -5.77 -1.98 -2.94
CA PHE A 131 -6.19 -3.38 -2.78
C PHE A 131 -7.63 -3.54 -2.28
N ALA A 132 -8.48 -2.55 -2.56
CA ALA A 132 -9.90 -2.64 -2.27
C ALA A 132 -10.50 -3.93 -2.90
N CYS A 133 -11.27 -4.67 -2.10
CA CYS A 133 -11.87 -5.96 -2.49
C CYS A 133 -10.90 -7.12 -2.79
N GLU A 134 -9.60 -6.99 -2.53
CA GLU A 134 -8.61 -8.08 -2.73
C GLU A 134 -8.27 -8.86 -1.45
N GLY A 135 -8.90 -8.54 -0.30
CA GLY A 135 -8.65 -9.22 0.97
C GLY A 135 -7.28 -8.93 1.61
N LYS A 136 -6.43 -8.10 0.99
CA LYS A 136 -5.08 -7.76 1.46
C LYS A 136 -5.05 -6.63 2.50
N VAL A 137 -6.09 -5.81 2.53
CA VAL A 137 -6.15 -4.63 3.40
C VAL A 137 -6.24 -5.01 4.88
N TYR A 138 -7.06 -6.01 5.21
CA TYR A 138 -7.25 -6.45 6.59
C TYR A 138 -5.97 -6.95 7.27
N PRO A 139 -5.19 -7.89 6.68
CA PRO A 139 -3.92 -8.30 7.27
C PRO A 139 -2.90 -7.15 7.33
N ALA A 140 -2.90 -6.21 6.38
CA ALA A 140 -2.02 -5.04 6.44
C ALA A 140 -2.32 -4.13 7.63
N MET A 141 -3.59 -3.80 7.88
CA MET A 141 -4.01 -3.00 9.05
C MET A 141 -3.65 -3.71 10.36
N ASN A 142 -3.94 -5.00 10.47
CA ASN A 142 -3.64 -5.78 11.68
C ASN A 142 -2.14 -5.90 11.94
N ARG A 143 -1.32 -6.13 10.90
CA ARG A 143 0.14 -6.16 11.03
C ARG A 143 0.69 -4.83 11.52
N MET A 144 0.14 -3.72 11.03
CA MET A 144 0.55 -2.39 11.48
C MET A 144 0.16 -2.10 12.92
N ALA A 145 -1.07 -2.48 13.30
CA ALA A 145 -1.54 -2.37 14.68
C ALA A 145 -0.69 -3.21 15.65
N MET A 146 -0.26 -4.41 15.25
CA MET A 146 0.69 -5.21 16.04
C MET A 146 2.06 -4.54 16.15
N ARG A 147 2.60 -4.01 15.05
CA ARG A 147 3.91 -3.34 15.04
C ARG A 147 3.97 -2.19 16.04
N TYR A 148 2.91 -1.40 16.13
CA TYR A 148 2.83 -0.23 17.01
C TYR A 148 2.13 -0.47 18.33
N ASN A 149 1.68 -1.71 18.58
CA ASN A 149 0.84 -2.06 19.72
C ASN A 149 -0.36 -1.11 19.90
N ASP A 150 -1.02 -0.78 18.78
CA ASP A 150 -2.05 0.25 18.71
C ASP A 150 -3.21 -0.17 17.80
N LEU A 151 -4.29 -0.63 18.44
CA LEU A 151 -5.51 -1.05 17.74
C LEU A 151 -6.33 0.12 17.19
N SER A 152 -6.01 1.37 17.56
CA SER A 152 -6.68 2.54 16.96
C SER A 152 -6.40 2.64 15.46
N ILE A 153 -5.25 2.14 14.99
CA ILE A 153 -4.91 2.08 13.55
C ILE A 153 -6.00 1.34 12.74
N VAL A 154 -6.53 0.24 13.28
CA VAL A 154 -7.64 -0.51 12.67
C VAL A 154 -8.96 0.24 12.88
N ALA A 155 -9.21 0.70 14.10
CA ALA A 155 -10.48 1.33 14.45
C ALA A 155 -10.76 2.59 13.63
N ASP A 156 -9.78 3.47 13.49
CA ASP A 156 -9.91 4.75 12.78
C ASP A 156 -10.18 4.55 11.27
N ARG A 157 -9.78 3.41 10.71
CA ARG A 157 -10.02 3.05 9.30
C ARG A 157 -11.31 2.27 9.07
N VAL A 158 -11.84 1.60 10.09
CA VAL A 158 -13.05 0.76 9.99
C VAL A 158 -14.30 1.47 10.50
N CYS A 159 -14.19 2.19 11.61
CA CYS A 159 -15.32 2.87 12.27
C CYS A 159 -16.06 3.88 11.40
N PRO A 160 -15.41 4.66 10.50
CA PRO A 160 -16.11 5.60 9.63
C PRO A 160 -17.23 4.97 8.78
N LYS A 161 -17.13 3.67 8.47
CA LYS A 161 -18.20 2.92 7.77
C LYS A 161 -19.53 2.89 8.54
N TYR A 162 -19.48 3.06 9.86
CA TYR A 162 -20.63 2.95 10.76
C TYR A 162 -21.15 4.32 11.21
N GLU A 163 -20.59 5.42 10.69
CA GLU A 163 -21.13 6.77 10.87
C GLU A 163 -22.60 6.80 10.41
N GLY A 164 -23.46 7.47 11.17
CA GLY A 164 -24.89 7.54 10.90
C GLY A 164 -25.70 6.27 11.23
N THR A 165 -25.06 5.16 11.62
CA THR A 165 -25.78 3.93 12.02
C THR A 165 -25.95 3.79 13.54
N GLY A 166 -25.32 4.66 14.33
CA GLY A 166 -25.24 4.57 15.79
C GLY A 166 -24.38 3.42 16.32
N LYS A 167 -23.72 2.63 15.44
CA LYS A 167 -22.90 1.47 15.81
C LYS A 167 -21.41 1.78 15.96
N GLU A 168 -20.98 2.96 15.56
CA GLU A 168 -19.56 3.36 15.56
C GLU A 168 -18.87 3.11 16.90
N SER A 169 -19.43 3.62 18.01
CA SER A 169 -18.85 3.43 19.35
C SER A 169 -18.75 1.96 19.75
N SER A 170 -19.78 1.15 19.42
CA SER A 170 -19.78 -0.28 19.71
C SER A 170 -18.70 -1.02 18.92
N VAL A 171 -18.53 -0.68 17.64
CA VAL A 171 -17.49 -1.26 16.78
C VAL A 171 -16.10 -0.85 17.28
N ARG A 172 -15.90 0.43 17.60
CA ARG A 172 -14.63 0.92 18.16
C ARG A 172 -14.28 0.17 19.44
N SER A 173 -15.20 0.09 20.40
CA SER A 173 -14.95 -0.61 21.67
C SER A 173 -14.56 -2.08 21.44
N LYS A 174 -15.20 -2.77 20.49
CA LYS A 174 -14.84 -4.16 20.15
C LYS A 174 -13.44 -4.27 19.55
N ILE A 175 -13.09 -3.40 18.61
CA ILE A 175 -11.76 -3.40 17.98
C ILE A 175 -10.68 -3.10 19.04
N MET A 176 -10.89 -2.08 19.87
CA MET A 176 -9.95 -1.73 20.94
C MET A 176 -9.78 -2.84 21.99
N ALA A 177 -10.77 -3.72 22.15
CA ALA A 177 -10.71 -4.91 22.99
C ALA A 177 -10.09 -6.14 22.29
N GLY A 178 -9.51 -5.99 21.09
CA GLY A 178 -8.90 -7.10 20.34
C GLY A 178 -9.88 -7.91 19.48
N GLY A 179 -11.12 -7.46 19.34
CA GLY A 179 -12.14 -8.12 18.51
C GLY A 179 -11.90 -8.06 17.00
N ASN A 180 -10.79 -7.44 16.55
CA ASN A 180 -10.27 -7.52 15.18
C ASN A 180 -9.56 -8.86 14.89
N TRP A 181 -9.35 -9.70 15.89
CA TRP A 181 -8.86 -11.06 15.67
C TRP A 181 -10.02 -12.04 15.67
N VAL A 182 -9.94 -13.05 14.81
CA VAL A 182 -10.82 -14.21 14.93
C VAL A 182 -10.22 -15.08 16.03
N PRO A 183 -10.86 -15.22 17.20
CA PRO A 183 -10.39 -16.15 18.21
C PRO A 183 -10.53 -17.56 17.63
N TYR A 184 -9.40 -18.22 17.41
CA TYR A 184 -9.36 -19.58 16.91
C TYR A 184 -8.56 -20.43 17.89
N THR A 185 -9.25 -21.32 18.61
CA THR A 185 -8.63 -22.31 19.47
C THR A 185 -8.23 -23.49 18.58
N LEU A 186 -6.92 -23.74 18.45
CA LEU A 186 -6.40 -24.82 17.62
C LEU A 186 -6.61 -26.23 18.20
N ASP A 187 -7.21 -26.34 19.40
CA ASP A 187 -7.39 -27.61 20.12
C ASP A 187 -6.11 -28.48 20.11
N ILE A 188 -4.93 -27.85 20.10
CA ILE A 188 -3.65 -28.54 19.99
C ILE A 188 -3.37 -29.45 21.18
N ASP A 189 -4.02 -29.19 22.32
CA ASP A 189 -3.91 -29.99 23.54
C ASP A 189 -4.73 -31.29 23.49
N LYS A 190 -5.41 -31.58 22.36
CA LYS A 190 -6.17 -32.81 22.14
C LYS A 190 -5.42 -33.86 21.30
N TRP A 191 -4.12 -33.67 21.07
CA TRP A 191 -3.21 -34.56 20.35
C TRP A 191 -1.98 -34.89 21.19
#